data_AF-A0A327KAR4-F1
#
_entry.id   AF-A0A327KAR4-F1
#
_cell.length_a   1.000
_cell.length_b   1.000
_cell.length_c   1.000
_cell.angle_alpha   90.00
_cell.angle_beta   90.00
_cell.angle_gamma   90.00
#
_symmetry.space_group_name_H-M   'P 1'
#
loop_
_entity.id
_entity.type
_entity.pdbx_description
1 polymer ?
#
loop_
_entity_poly.entity_id
_entity_poly.type
_entity_poly.pdbx_seq_one_letter_code
_entity_poly.pdbx_strand_id
1 'polypeptide(L)' 'MSAKVVPVKMPGFDSRKADAFVTGGAADATEHAPVRTKRFTIDVPLDLHARVKIACARRGLNMADELRRILEQEFPAE' A
#
# COMPACT_ATOMS: atom_id res chain seq x y z
N MET A 1 16.59 -18.32 -52.31
CA MET A 1 16.66 -19.60 -51.57
C MET A 1 16.68 -19.28 -50.08
N SER A 2 15.57 -19.49 -49.38
CA SER A 2 15.37 -19.13 -47.97
C SER A 2 15.97 -20.14 -46.99
N ALA A 3 16.66 -19.69 -45.95
CA ALA A 3 17.00 -20.51 -44.78
C ALA A 3 15.90 -20.38 -43.71
N LYS A 4 15.32 -21.51 -43.29
CA LYS A 4 14.30 -21.57 -42.22
C LYS A 4 14.98 -21.86 -40.88
N VAL A 5 14.90 -20.90 -39.95
CA VAL A 5 15.20 -21.10 -38.52
C VAL A 5 13.93 -21.54 -37.81
N VAL A 6 14.00 -22.62 -37.02
CA VAL A 6 12.89 -23.07 -36.15
C VAL A 6 13.22 -22.63 -34.72
N PRO A 7 12.47 -21.68 -34.13
CA PRO A 7 12.76 -21.20 -32.78
C PRO A 7 12.19 -22.12 -31.70
N VAL A 8 13.01 -22.36 -30.67
CA VAL A 8 12.67 -23.11 -29.45
C VAL A 8 11.65 -22.33 -28.62
N LYS A 9 10.59 -23.02 -28.18
CA LYS A 9 9.48 -22.48 -27.37
C LYS A 9 9.83 -22.56 -25.88
N MET A 10 10.09 -21.43 -25.23
CA MET A 10 10.15 -21.37 -23.76
C MET A 10 8.72 -21.44 -23.18
N PRO A 11 8.50 -22.16 -22.06
CA PRO A 11 7.19 -22.18 -21.41
C PRO A 11 6.81 -20.78 -20.93
N GLY A 12 5.55 -20.40 -21.16
CA GLY A 12 5.06 -19.05 -20.92
C GLY A 12 5.09 -18.68 -19.43
N PHE A 13 5.49 -17.44 -19.16
CA PHE A 13 5.30 -16.79 -17.86
C PHE A 13 3.79 -16.68 -17.58
N ASP A 14 3.31 -17.32 -16.52
CA ASP A 14 1.88 -17.31 -16.16
C ASP A 14 1.55 -16.10 -15.28
N SER A 15 1.19 -15.01 -15.94
CA SER A 15 0.89 -13.71 -15.31
C SER A 15 -0.21 -13.81 -14.24
N ARG A 16 -1.13 -14.78 -14.35
CA ARG A 16 -2.28 -14.92 -13.44
C ARG A 16 -1.85 -15.27 -12.01
N LYS A 17 -0.74 -16.00 -11.85
CA LYS A 17 -0.19 -16.31 -10.51
C LYS A 17 0.46 -15.08 -9.86
N ALA A 18 1.02 -14.18 -10.65
CA ALA A 18 1.55 -12.91 -10.15
C ALA A 18 0.41 -11.96 -9.74
N ASP A 19 -0.66 -11.90 -10.51
CA ASP A 19 -1.84 -11.08 -10.20
C ASP A 19 -2.54 -11.54 -8.90
N ALA A 20 -2.54 -12.83 -8.60
CA ALA A 20 -3.10 -13.38 -7.35
C ALA A 20 -2.33 -12.94 -6.08
N PHE A 21 -1.00 -12.74 -6.19
CA PHE A 21 -0.17 -12.30 -5.07
C PHE A 21 -0.35 -10.80 -4.77
N VAL A 22 -0.56 -9.98 -5.80
CA VAL A 22 -0.85 -8.54 -5.66
C VAL A 22 -2.24 -8.30 -5.06
N THR A 23 -3.19 -9.18 -5.38
CA THR A 23 -4.57 -9.08 -4.90
C THR A 23 -4.79 -9.72 -3.53
N GLY A 24 -3.92 -10.65 -3.10
CA GLY A 24 -4.00 -11.36 -1.82
C GLY A 24 -3.35 -10.64 -0.62
N GLY A 25 -3.12 -9.33 -0.71
CA GLY A 25 -2.67 -8.52 0.42
C GLY A 25 -3.79 -8.32 1.45
N ALA A 26 -4.07 -9.34 2.26
CA ALA A 26 -4.98 -9.24 3.39
C ALA A 26 -4.34 -8.46 4.55
N ALA A 27 -4.89 -7.29 4.87
CA ALA A 27 -5.02 -6.80 6.25
C ALA A 27 -6.02 -5.62 6.29
N ASP A 28 -7.18 -5.91 6.88
CA ASP A 28 -8.17 -4.98 7.45
C ASP A 28 -8.87 -3.99 6.53
N ALA A 29 -9.79 -4.51 5.71
CA ALA A 29 -11.03 -3.79 5.44
C ALA A 29 -12.01 -4.06 6.60
N THR A 30 -11.74 -3.48 7.77
CA THR A 30 -12.75 -3.39 8.82
C THR A 30 -13.91 -2.56 8.25
N GLU A 31 -15.06 -3.18 8.06
CA GLU A 31 -16.31 -2.58 7.57
C GLU A 31 -16.80 -1.50 8.54
N HIS A 32 -16.16 -0.35 8.54
CA HIS A 32 -16.70 0.86 9.13
C HIS A 32 -17.62 1.49 8.09
N ALA A 33 -18.88 1.73 8.48
CA ALA A 33 -19.81 2.57 7.72
C ALA A 33 -19.08 3.78 7.13
N PRO A 34 -19.40 4.25 5.91
CA PRO A 34 -18.57 5.22 5.19
C PRO A 34 -18.53 6.55 5.94
N VAL A 35 -17.59 6.66 6.89
CA VAL A 35 -17.19 7.92 7.49
C VAL A 35 -16.75 8.78 6.31
N ARG A 36 -17.28 9.99 6.21
CA ARG A 36 -16.90 10.93 5.15
C ARG A 36 -15.44 11.32 5.33
N THR A 37 -14.53 10.52 4.78
CA THR A 37 -13.10 10.80 4.79
C THR A 37 -12.77 11.84 3.73
N LYS A 38 -12.02 12.87 4.10
CA LYS A 38 -11.37 13.81 3.17
C LYS A 38 -9.89 13.46 3.05
N ARG A 39 -9.32 13.62 1.86
CA ARG A 39 -7.88 13.43 1.64
C ARG A 39 -7.12 14.59 2.29
N PHE A 40 -6.22 14.27 3.21
CA PHE A 40 -5.30 15.22 3.84
C PHE A 40 -3.92 15.07 3.18
N THR A 41 -3.53 16.06 2.39
CA THR A 41 -2.22 16.09 1.72
C THR A 41 -1.30 17.00 2.52
N ILE A 42 -0.14 16.48 2.94
CA ILE A 42 0.88 17.24 3.66
C ILE A 42 2.24 17.01 3.04
N ASP A 43 3.04 18.06 2.99
CA ASP A 43 4.45 17.97 2.63
C ASP A 43 5.28 17.81 3.90
N VAL A 44 6.05 16.73 3.97
CA VAL A 44 6.94 16.45 5.11
C VAL A 44 8.35 16.16 4.60
N PRO A 45 9.41 16.55 5.34
CA PRO A 45 10.78 16.18 4.99
C PRO A 45 10.95 14.65 4.91
N LEU A 46 11.79 14.21 3.98
CA LEU A 46 12.04 12.79 3.73
C LEU A 46 12.51 12.04 4.98
N ASP A 47 13.35 12.67 5.80
CA ASP A 47 13.83 12.13 7.06
C ASP A 47 12.69 11.91 8.08
N LEU A 48 11.79 12.89 8.19
CA LEU A 48 10.64 12.80 9.08
C LEU A 48 9.70 11.67 8.64
N HIS A 49 9.41 11.60 7.34
CA HIS A 49 8.57 10.54 6.79
C HIS A 49 9.15 9.15 7.06
N ALA A 50 10.46 8.96 6.86
CA ALA A 50 11.14 7.69 7.11
C ALA A 50 11.04 7.28 8.60
N ARG A 51 11.29 8.22 9.51
CA ARG A 51 11.19 7.99 10.96
C ARG A 51 9.78 7.60 11.38
N VAL A 52 8.77 8.33 10.90
CA VAL A 52 7.36 8.03 11.20
C VAL A 52 6.97 6.66 10.65
N LYS A 53 7.35 6.35 9.41
CA LYS A 53 7.06 5.05 8.78
C LYS A 53 7.66 3.89 9.57
N ILE A 54 8.93 4.02 9.99
CA ILE A 54 9.60 2.98 10.80
C ILE A 54 8.92 2.84 12.17
N ALA A 55 8.56 3.95 12.82
CA ALA A 55 7.88 3.92 14.12
C ALA A 55 6.51 3.24 14.04
N CYS A 56 5.72 3.54 13.00
CA CYS A 56 4.42 2.92 12.77
C CYS A 56 4.56 1.43 12.47
N ALA A 57 5.52 1.05 11.61
CA ALA A 57 5.79 -0.35 11.30
C ALA A 57 6.20 -1.16 12.54
N ARG A 58 7.02 -0.59 13.43
CA ARG A 58 7.39 -1.22 14.71
C ARG A 58 6.21 -1.44 15.65
N ARG A 59 5.18 -0.59 15.57
CA ARG A 59 3.96 -0.68 16.37
C ARG A 59 2.88 -1.54 15.72
N GLY A 60 3.09 -2.00 14.48
CA GLY A 60 2.07 -2.71 13.71
C GLY A 60 0.87 -1.83 13.32
N LEU A 61 1.06 -0.51 13.26
CA LEU A 61 0.01 0.46 12.96
C LEU A 61 0.17 1.02 11.54
N ASN A 62 -0.94 1.36 10.91
CA ASN A 62 -0.94 2.11 9.66
C ASN A 62 -0.58 3.58 9.95
N MET A 63 0.24 4.19 9.09
CA MET A 63 0.56 5.62 9.19
C MET A 63 -0.69 6.50 9.17
N ALA A 64 -1.72 6.11 8.39
CA ALA A 64 -2.97 6.85 8.34
C ALA A 64 -3.72 6.83 9.68
N ASP A 65 -3.66 5.72 10.42
CA ASP A 65 -4.33 5.57 11.71
C ASP A 65 -3.60 6.33 12.80
N GLU A 66 -2.26 6.27 12.83
CA GLU A 66 -1.45 7.06 13.77
C GLU A 66 -1.64 8.57 13.52
N LEU A 67 -1.68 9.01 12.25
CA LEU A 67 -1.95 10.41 11.93
C LEU A 67 -3.36 10.84 12.36
N ARG A 68 -4.38 9.99 12.16
CA ARG A 68 -5.73 10.28 12.68
C ARG A 68 -5.73 10.42 14.19
N ARG A 69 -5.07 9.51 14.91
CA ARG A 69 -4.96 9.56 16.37
C ARG A 69 -4.31 10.85 16.87
N ILE A 70 -3.22 11.28 16.25
CA ILE A 70 -2.53 12.53 16.60
C ILE A 70 -3.45 13.73 16.33
N LEU A 71 -4.12 13.75 15.18
CA LEU A 71 -5.03 14.84 14.82
C LEU A 71 -6.23 14.93 15.77
N GLU A 72 -6.81 13.79 16.19
CA GLU A 72 -7.92 13.75 17.16
C GLU A 72 -7.48 14.19 18.57
N GLN A 73 -6.24 13.92 18.95
CA GLN A 73 -5.67 14.37 20.23
C GLN A 73 -5.47 15.89 20.28
N GLU A 74 -4.98 16.48 19.20
CA GLU A 74 -4.71 17.91 19.11
C GLU A 74 -5.98 18.73 18.77
N PHE A 75 -6.92 18.15 18.03
CA PHE A 75 -8.18 18.77 17.61
C PHE A 75 -9.37 17.91 18.03
N PRO A 76 -9.71 17.88 19.35
CA PRO A 76 -10.89 17.16 19.81
C PRO A 76 -12.16 17.78 19.20
N ALA A 77 -13.15 16.94 18.90
CA ALA A 77 -14.48 17.42 18.56
C ALA A 77 -15.09 18.07 19.81
N GLU A 78 -15.49 19.34 19.69
CA GLU A 78 -16.21 20.09 20.74
C GLU A 78 -17.56 19.43 21.08
#